data_AF-A0A4V5WPC7-F1
#
_entry.id   AF-A0A4V5WPC7-F1
#
_cell.length_a   1.000
_cell.length_b   1.000
_cell.length_c   1.000
_cell.angle_alpha   90.00
_cell.angle_beta   90.00
_cell.angle_gamma   90.00
#
_symmetry.space_group_name_H-M   'P 1'
#
loop_
_entity.id
_entity.type
_entity.pdbx_description
1 polymer ?
#
loop_
_entity_poly.entity_id
_entity_poly.type
_entity_poly.pdbx_seq_one_letter_code
_entity_poly.pdbx_strand_id
1 'polypeptide(L)'
;MAYVVKAMCYVDSEGYGVPDLKKAKRYNTKEMAELAAYVSNGEVVEVKDYSNNPNTNSQSKKLEQKKMKQAKSNQAWMRKVNKKL
;
A
#
# COMPACT_ATOMS: atom_id res chain seq x y z
N MET A 1 -1.09 19.21 8.23
CA MET A 1 -0.03 18.67 7.36
C MET A 1 0.98 17.94 8.22
N ALA A 2 1.49 16.80 7.76
CA ALA A 2 2.61 16.12 8.39
C ALA A 2 3.79 16.10 7.42
N TYR A 3 5.01 16.18 7.93
CA TYR A 3 6.23 16.08 7.12
C TYR A 3 6.98 14.82 7.53
N VAL A 4 7.61 14.15 6.59
CA VAL A 4 8.50 13.01 6.86
C VAL A 4 9.82 13.24 6.16
N VAL A 5 10.89 12.63 6.66
CA VAL A 5 12.20 12.68 6.02
C VAL A 5 12.43 11.37 5.28
N LYS A 6 12.88 11.48 4.03
CA LYS A 6 13.24 10.36 3.17
C LYS A 6 14.64 10.58 2.62
N ALA A 7 15.59 9.75 3.04
CA ALA A 7 16.87 9.61 2.35
C ALA A 7 16.71 8.49 1.30
N MET A 8 17.36 7.33 1.49
CA MET A 8 17.03 6.13 0.72
C MET A 8 15.72 5.47 1.20
N CYS A 9 15.45 5.56 2.50
CA CYS A 9 14.25 5.04 3.17
C CYS A 9 13.66 6.12 4.09
N TYR A 10 12.45 5.87 4.60
CA TYR A 10 11.87 6.75 5.61
C TYR A 10 12.57 6.55 6.95
N VAL A 11 12.61 7.57 7.79
CA VAL A 11 13.22 7.47 9.12
C VAL A 11 12.13 7.30 10.16
N ASP A 12 12.26 6.34 11.07
CA ASP A 12 11.33 6.13 12.19
C ASP A 12 11.62 7.05 13.39
N SER A 13 10.88 6.88 14.49
CA SER A 13 11.06 7.69 15.71
C SER A 13 12.43 7.55 16.36
N GLU A 14 13.04 6.37 16.20
CA GLU A 14 14.31 5.94 16.79
C GLU A 14 15.51 6.28 15.89
N GLY A 15 15.27 6.69 14.63
CA GLY A 15 16.30 7.03 13.66
C GLY A 15 16.65 5.90 12.71
N TYR A 16 15.92 4.77 12.73
CA TYR A 16 16.15 3.66 11.81
C TYR A 16 15.42 3.86 10.48
N GLY A 17 16.02 3.31 9.44
CA GLY A 17 15.46 3.28 8.09
C GLY A 17 14.31 2.28 7.98
N VAL A 18 13.12 2.76 7.66
CA VAL A 18 11.92 1.96 7.41
C VAL A 18 11.41 2.13 5.97
N PRO A 19 10.94 1.05 5.32
CA PRO A 19 10.39 1.13 3.97
C PRO A 19 8.97 1.72 3.95
N ASP A 20 8.25 1.65 5.07
CA ASP A 20 6.83 2.01 5.16
C ASP A 20 6.64 3.47 5.63
N LEU A 21 5.90 4.26 4.85
CA LEU A 21 5.51 5.63 5.24
C LEU A 21 4.71 5.68 6.56
N LYS A 22 3.96 4.61 6.87
CA LYS A 22 3.14 4.53 8.10
C LYS A 22 3.99 4.43 9.37
N LYS A 23 5.20 3.89 9.26
CA LYS A 23 6.15 3.74 10.38
C LYS A 23 7.13 4.90 10.47
N ALA A 24 7.13 5.78 9.46
CA ALA A 24 7.97 6.96 9.43
C ALA A 24 7.59 7.94 10.55
N LYS A 25 8.61 8.59 11.12
CA LYS A 25 8.44 9.70 12.05
C LYS A 25 7.79 10.87 11.32
N ARG A 26 6.67 11.33 11.89
CA ARG A 26 5.94 12.48 11.39
C ARG A 26 6.35 13.72 12.17
N TYR A 27 6.72 14.76 11.45
CA TYR A 27 7.03 16.07 11.98
C TYR A 27 5.84 17.01 11.74
N ASN A 28 5.50 17.78 12.77
CA ASN A 28 4.39 18.74 12.73
C ASN A 28 4.76 20.02 11.99
N THR A 29 6.04 20.40 12.03
CA THR A 29 6.57 21.61 11.39
C THR A 29 7.60 21.24 10.32
N LYS A 30 7.68 22.08 9.28
CA LYS A 30 8.63 21.88 8.18
C LYS A 30 10.07 22.04 8.66
N GLU A 31 10.34 23.04 9.51
CA GLU A 31 11.68 23.31 10.07
C GLU A 31 12.27 22.10 10.80
N MET A 32 11.45 21.37 11.58
CA MET A 32 11.91 20.16 12.28
C MET A 32 12.26 19.04 11.31
N ALA A 33 11.50 18.91 10.21
CA ALA A 33 11.80 17.94 9.17
C ALA A 33 13.06 18.34 8.39
N GLU A 34 13.28 19.63 8.14
CA GLU A 34 14.47 20.14 7.44
C GLU A 34 15.74 19.89 8.25
N LEU A 35 15.71 20.10 9.57
CA LEU A 35 16.84 19.78 10.44
C LEU A 35 17.17 18.28 10.40
N ALA A 36 16.16 17.42 10.47
CA ALA A 36 16.36 15.98 10.41
C ALA A 36 16.84 15.52 9.02
N ALA A 37 16.35 16.15 7.95
CA ALA A 37 16.79 15.93 6.58
C ALA A 37 18.26 16.37 6.39
N TYR A 38 18.65 17.50 6.97
CA TYR A 38 20.03 17.99 6.93
C TYR A 38 21.01 16.99 7.57
N VAL A 39 20.69 16.49 8.77
CA VAL A 39 21.53 15.50 9.47
C VAL A 39 21.59 14.17 8.72
N SER A 40 20.47 13.73 8.15
CA SER A 40 20.35 12.43 7.49
C SER A 40 20.72 12.48 6.00
N ASN A 41 21.10 13.66 5.49
CA ASN A 41 21.27 13.96 4.06
C ASN A 41 20.08 13.47 3.21
N GLY A 42 18.88 13.68 3.72
CA GLY A 42 17.61 13.27 3.12
C GLY A 42 16.79 14.45 2.60
N GLU A 43 15.61 14.15 2.08
CA GLU A 43 14.63 15.10 1.57
C GLU A 43 13.39 15.15 2.48
N VAL A 44 12.81 16.34 2.63
CA VAL A 44 11.54 16.51 3.35
C VAL A 44 10.38 16.25 2.39
N VAL A 45 9.56 15.26 2.72
CA VAL A 45 8.36 14.90 1.97
C VAL A 45 7.13 15.34 2.76
N GLU A 46 6.30 16.18 2.13
CA GLU A 46 5.01 16.58 2.71
C GLU A 46 3.98 15.46 2.55
N VAL A 47 3.41 15.02 3.67
CA VAL A 47 2.34 14.03 3.73
C VAL A 47 1.01 14.76 3.93
N LYS A 48 0.20 14.74 2.87
CA LYS A 48 -1.21 15.09 2.95
C LYS A 48 -1.97 13.85 3.41
N ASP A 49 -2.31 13.80 4.70
CA ASP A 49 -3.21 12.77 5.20
C ASP A 49 -4.59 12.95 4.55
N TYR A 50 -4.91 12.10 3.58
CA TYR A 50 -6.26 12.00 3.00
C TYR A 50 -7.27 11.36 3.98
N SER A 51 -6.93 11.20 5.26
CA SER A 51 -7.70 10.42 6.24
C SER A 51 -8.91 11.15 6.81
N ASN A 52 -9.17 12.39 6.44
CA ASN A 52 -10.39 13.13 6.85
C ASN A 52 -11.39 13.31 5.71
N ASN A 53 -11.35 12.45 4.68
CA ASN A 53 -12.51 12.26 3.83
C ASN A 53 -13.31 11.06 4.37
N PRO A 54 -14.51 11.24 4.97
CA PRO A 54 -15.35 10.12 5.40
C PRO A 54 -15.80 9.22 4.22
N ASN A 55 -15.43 9.56 2.98
CA ASN A 55 -15.83 8.86 1.77
C ASN A 55 -14.79 7.88 1.17
N THR A 56 -13.71 7.55 1.90
CA THR A 56 -12.71 6.56 1.43
C THR A 56 -12.69 5.29 2.27
N ASN A 57 -13.86 4.82 2.71
CA ASN A 57 -14.03 3.48 3.29
C ASN A 57 -14.08 2.36 2.22
N SER A 58 -13.44 2.59 1.06
CA SER A 58 -13.56 1.73 -0.14
C SER A 58 -12.23 1.12 -0.60
N GLN A 59 -11.17 1.16 0.21
CA GLN A 59 -9.91 0.50 -0.14
C GLN A 59 -9.43 -0.59 0.83
N SER A 60 -10.23 -0.92 1.86
CA SER A 60 -10.03 -2.10 2.70
C SER A 60 -10.77 -3.35 2.18
N LYS A 61 -10.70 -3.63 0.88
CA LYS A 61 -10.95 -4.98 0.34
C LYS A 61 -10.02 -5.29 -0.82
N LYS A 62 -8.71 -5.31 -0.55
CA LYS A 62 -7.82 -6.25 -1.26
C LYS A 62 -7.90 -7.59 -0.54
N LEU A 63 -9.12 -8.15 -0.41
CA LEU A 63 -9.25 -9.59 -0.39
C LEU A 63 -8.65 -10.03 -1.70
N GLU A 64 -7.62 -10.88 -1.63
CA GLU A 64 -7.14 -11.62 -2.77
C GLU A 64 -8.35 -12.12 -3.55
N GLN A 65 -8.59 -11.54 -4.72
CA GLN A 65 -9.36 -12.22 -5.74
C GLN A 65 -8.50 -13.41 -6.14
N LYS A 66 -8.56 -14.49 -5.35
CA LYS A 66 -8.39 -15.84 -5.88
C LYS A 66 -9.39 -15.89 -7.01
N LYS A 67 -8.90 -15.68 -8.24
CA LYS A 67 -9.62 -16.10 -9.44
C LYS A 67 -9.95 -17.56 -9.17
N MET A 68 -11.20 -17.86 -8.79
CA MET A 68 -11.71 -19.22 -8.93
C MET A 68 -11.57 -19.47 -10.42
N LYS A 69 -10.50 -20.19 -10.79
CA LYS A 69 -10.40 -20.78 -12.11
C LYS A 69 -11.68 -21.57 -12.24
N GLN A 70 -12.56 -21.12 -13.13
CA GLN A 70 -13.75 -21.88 -13.49
C GLN A 70 -13.20 -23.25 -13.90
N ALA A 71 -13.50 -24.27 -13.10
CA ALA A 71 -13.04 -25.61 -13.38
C ALA A 71 -13.68 -26.00 -14.72
N LYS A 72 -12.94 -25.87 -15.81
CA LYS A 72 -13.32 -26.44 -17.10
C LYS A 72 -13.44 -27.93 -16.82
N SER A 73 -14.68 -28.43 -16.80
CA SER A 73 -14.93 -29.86 -16.74
C SER A 73 -14.22 -30.49 -17.93
N ASN A 74 -13.14 -31.22 -17.65
CA ASN A 74 -12.35 -31.99 -18.60
C ASN A 74 -13.12 -33.19 -19.21
N GLN A 75 -14.40 -33.34 -18.87
CA GLN A 75 -15.28 -34.40 -19.35
C GLN A 75 -16.42 -33.88 -20.26
N ALA A 76 -16.38 -32.62 -20.70
CA ALA A 76 -17.40 -32.06 -21.58
C ALA A 76 -17.60 -32.85 -22.90
N TRP A 77 -16.59 -33.58 -23.34
CA TRP A 77 -16.63 -34.44 -24.55
C TRP A 77 -17.40 -35.75 -24.36
N MET A 78 -17.58 -36.24 -23.12
CA MET A 78 -18.29 -37.50 -22.85
C MET A 78 -19.82 -37.39 -23.01
N ARG A 79 -20.38 -36.18 -22.97
CA ARG A 79 -21.84 -35.99 -22.98
C ARG A 79 -22.49 -36.00 -24.36
N LYS A 80 -21.71 -36.16 -25.45
CA LYS A 80 -22.23 -36.13 -26.83
C LYS A 80 -22.57 -37.49 -27.43
N VAL A 81 -22.31 -38.60 -26.74
CA VAL A 81 -22.56 -39.96 -27.28
C VAL A 81 -23.67 -40.63 -26.49
N ASN A 82 -24.90 -40.16 -26.67
CA ASN A 82 -26.11 -41.00 -26.62
C ASN A 82 -27.35 -40.18 -26.98
N LYS A 83 -27.55 -39.96 -28.28
CA LYS A 83 -28.88 -39.70 -28.81
C LYS A 83 -28.97 -40.18 -30.26
N LYS A 84 -29.04 -41.51 -30.40
CA LYS A 84 -29.65 -42.20 -31.54
C LYS A 84 -30.20 -43.53 -31.05
N LEU A 85 -31.49 -43.54 -30.78
CA LEU A 85 -32.40 -44.68 -30.85
C LEU A 85 -33.75 -44.09 -31.27
#